data_AF-A0A5Q2NJV7-F1
#
_entry.id   AF-A0A5Q2NJV7-F1
#
_cell.length_a   1.000
_cell.length_b   1.000
_cell.length_c   1.000
_cell.angle_alpha   90.00
_cell.angle_beta   90.00
_cell.angle_gamma   90.00
#
_symmetry.space_group_name_H-M   'P 1'
#
loop_
_entity.id
_entity.type
_entity.pdbx_description
1 polymer ?
#
loop_
_entity_poly.entity_id
_entity_poly.type
_entity_poly.pdbx_seq_one_letter_code
_entity_poly.pdbx_strand_id
1 'polypeptide(L)'
;MNANQRKRWFGLVLVFFVCMIGISSPFQNYASFPNELRLFSGQMKRLDYHMPVHADMTVDSSILHVNGKAEHRQLLDLKKPISLEPRQTGQAVLSLKLFGKIPFKTVHVDVVPDLKVIPGGQTIGVKVKSAGVLVVGHHLVGEKGDAKVSPGEQAGLRLGDLIVEIDGRKVREVKEIARYTEIAGSRDRPLKLTVKRSGKLLNVKLKPSYDKEDSAWRIGLYIRDSAAGVGTLTFYAPDQGVYGALGHVITDLDTGTAIEVGDGQILESNVTSINKSQNGEPGEKRATFVNESHVLGNIERNTPFGIFGKMEQKPGHGYQAEAVPVAFSEEVHEGPAEILTVLNGQKVERFNVEISHVSKQKQPATKGMVIKVTDPKLLEKTGGIVQGMSGSPILQDGKLIGAVTHVFVNDPSSGYGCFIEWMLHDAGIILRTANKDLKAA
;
A
#
# COMPACT_ATOMS: atom_id res chain seq x y z
N MET A 1 16.79 53.44 37.02
CA MET A 1 16.81 52.64 35.76
C MET A 1 16.93 53.56 34.56
N ASN A 2 18.04 53.45 33.81
CA ASN A 2 18.27 54.19 32.56
C ASN A 2 17.19 53.85 31.52
N ALA A 3 16.83 54.79 30.64
CA ALA A 3 15.77 54.61 29.65
C ALA A 3 15.98 53.35 28.77
N ASN A 4 17.24 53.04 28.43
CA ASN A 4 17.61 51.81 27.71
C ASN A 4 17.38 50.51 28.51
N GLN A 5 17.58 50.53 29.83
CA GLN A 5 17.30 49.36 30.67
C GLN A 5 15.79 49.13 30.82
N ARG A 6 14.98 50.19 30.90
CA ARG A 6 13.50 50.09 30.90
C ARG A 6 12.97 49.47 29.62
N LYS A 7 13.47 49.91 28.45
CA LYS A 7 13.09 49.32 27.15
C LYS A 7 13.49 47.84 27.04
N ARG A 8 14.69 47.46 27.49
CA ARG A 8 15.13 46.06 27.50
C ARG A 8 14.29 45.18 28.42
N TRP A 9 14.00 45.65 29.64
CA TRP A 9 13.14 44.92 30.58
C TRP A 9 11.71 44.76 30.05
N PHE A 10 11.15 45.82 29.47
CA PHE A 10 9.82 45.75 28.85
C PHE A 10 9.80 44.76 27.68
N GLY A 11 10.84 44.75 26.85
CA GLY A 11 11.00 43.77 25.77
C GLY A 11 11.10 42.33 26.28
N LEU A 12 11.89 42.08 27.34
CA LEU A 12 12.01 40.75 27.95
C LEU A 12 10.69 40.28 28.56
N VAL A 13 9.95 41.16 29.24
CA VAL A 13 8.63 40.85 29.80
C VAL A 13 7.63 40.54 28.67
N LEU A 14 7.64 41.31 27.57
CA LEU A 14 6.79 41.03 26.42
C LEU A 14 7.10 39.66 25.81
N VAL A 15 8.38 39.33 25.59
CA VAL A 15 8.80 38.02 25.07
C VAL A 15 8.36 36.89 26.01
N PHE A 16 8.52 37.08 27.32
CA PHE A 16 8.06 36.12 28.32
C PHE A 16 6.54 35.86 28.20
N PHE A 17 5.72 36.91 28.10
CA PHE A 17 4.27 36.74 27.92
C PHE A 17 3.90 36.09 26.59
N VAL A 18 4.58 36.43 25.50
CA VAL A 18 4.36 35.79 24.18
C VAL A 18 4.70 34.29 24.25
N CYS A 19 5.83 33.92 24.84
CA CYS A 19 6.21 32.52 25.05
C CYS A 19 5.19 31.81 25.96
N MET A 20 4.76 32.46 27.05
CA MET A 20 3.78 31.88 27.98
C MET A 20 2.42 31.65 27.31
N ILE A 21 1.97 32.58 26.46
CA ILE A 21 0.73 32.42 25.65
C ILE A 21 0.91 31.32 24.61
N GLY A 22 2.06 31.27 23.91
CA GLY A 22 2.34 30.24 22.90
C GLY A 22 2.40 28.82 23.46
N ILE A 23 2.80 28.65 24.72
CA ILE A 23 2.85 27.35 25.41
C ILE A 23 1.52 27.05 26.15
N SER A 24 0.59 28.01 26.22
CA SER A 24 -0.69 27.80 26.91
C SER A 24 -1.57 26.74 26.22
N SER A 25 -2.31 25.96 27.01
CA SER A 25 -3.19 24.90 26.50
C SER A 25 -4.22 25.39 25.46
N PRO A 26 -4.86 26.57 25.60
CA PRO A 26 -5.78 27.07 24.57
C PRO A 26 -5.10 27.30 23.21
N PHE A 27 -3.85 27.79 23.20
CA PHE A 27 -3.11 28.02 21.97
C PHE A 27 -2.70 26.71 21.30
N GLN A 28 -2.25 25.73 22.09
CA GLN A 28 -1.94 24.38 21.61
C GLN A 28 -3.19 23.68 21.03
N ASN A 29 -4.34 23.81 21.70
CA ASN A 29 -5.61 23.25 21.23
C ASN A 29 -6.15 23.94 19.98
N TYR A 30 -5.90 25.25 19.84
CA TYR A 30 -6.18 25.95 18.58
C TYR A 30 -5.28 25.45 17.43
N ALA A 31 -3.99 25.26 17.71
CA ALA A 31 -3.03 24.75 16.74
C ALA A 31 -3.32 23.28 16.33
N SER A 32 -3.91 22.47 17.22
CA SER A 32 -4.32 21.09 16.92
C SER A 32 -5.66 20.99 16.18
N PHE A 33 -6.40 22.09 16.06
CA PHE A 33 -7.66 22.11 15.32
C PHE A 33 -7.39 21.90 13.81
N PRO A 34 -7.98 20.88 13.17
CA PRO A 34 -7.71 20.55 11.78
C PRO A 34 -8.24 21.63 10.85
N ASN A 35 -7.58 21.82 9.70
CA ASN A 35 -8.13 22.61 8.60
C ASN A 35 -9.02 21.76 7.67
N GLU A 36 -8.76 20.46 7.64
CA GLU A 36 -9.46 19.48 6.81
C GLU A 36 -9.81 18.27 7.67
N LEU A 37 -11.00 17.73 7.50
CA LEU A 37 -11.49 16.56 8.22
C LEU A 37 -12.15 15.60 7.23
N ARG A 38 -11.70 14.34 7.24
CA ARG A 38 -12.25 13.28 6.40
C ARG A 38 -13.04 12.32 7.27
N LEU A 39 -14.28 12.07 6.89
CA LEU A 39 -15.23 11.29 7.68
C LEU A 39 -15.91 10.24 6.82
N PHE A 40 -16.17 9.07 7.39
CA PHE A 40 -17.05 8.08 6.77
C PHE A 40 -18.51 8.40 7.13
N SER A 41 -19.40 8.32 6.14
CA SER A 41 -20.84 8.48 6.34
C SER A 41 -21.34 7.52 7.42
N GLY A 42 -22.14 8.00 8.37
CA GLY A 42 -22.67 7.17 9.46
C GLY A 42 -21.67 6.87 10.60
N GLN A 43 -20.39 7.25 10.49
CA GLN A 43 -19.43 7.12 11.58
C GLN A 43 -19.30 8.44 12.35
N MET A 44 -19.69 8.43 13.64
CA MET A 44 -19.57 9.61 14.50
C MET A 44 -18.12 9.90 14.84
N LYS A 45 -17.73 11.19 14.80
CA LYS A 45 -16.42 11.67 15.25
C LYS A 45 -16.59 12.66 16.39
N ARG A 46 -15.89 12.42 17.49
CA ARG A 46 -15.85 13.35 18.63
C ARG A 46 -14.57 14.17 18.56
N LEU A 47 -14.71 15.49 18.65
CA LEU A 47 -13.60 16.43 18.72
C LEU A 47 -13.52 17.02 20.13
N ASP A 48 -12.36 16.92 20.78
CA ASP A 48 -12.17 17.40 22.14
C ASP A 48 -10.99 18.39 22.21
N TYR A 49 -11.30 19.68 22.34
CA TYR A 49 -10.31 20.77 22.31
C TYR A 49 -10.27 21.59 23.60
N HIS A 50 -11.18 21.34 24.55
CA HIS A 50 -11.22 21.99 25.88
C HIS A 50 -10.88 23.51 25.88
N MET A 51 -11.42 24.29 24.94
CA MET A 51 -11.13 25.73 24.86
C MET A 51 -12.16 26.54 25.65
N PRO A 52 -11.74 27.51 26.49
CA PRO A 52 -12.64 28.23 27.39
C PRO A 52 -13.49 29.32 26.72
N VAL A 53 -13.99 29.07 25.51
CA VAL A 53 -14.73 30.04 24.69
C VAL A 53 -15.95 29.40 24.04
N HIS A 54 -16.93 30.24 23.68
CA HIS A 54 -18.05 29.83 22.84
C HIS A 54 -17.79 30.26 21.41
N ALA A 55 -18.26 29.47 20.45
CA ALA A 55 -18.17 29.78 19.03
C ALA A 55 -19.53 29.65 18.34
N ASP A 56 -19.87 30.64 17.52
CA ASP A 56 -20.93 30.54 16.52
C ASP A 56 -20.45 29.61 15.40
N MET A 57 -21.05 28.44 15.29
CA MET A 57 -20.77 27.49 14.22
C MET A 57 -21.81 27.65 13.10
N THR A 58 -21.35 27.61 11.85
CA THR A 58 -22.20 27.35 10.69
C THR A 58 -21.72 26.11 9.92
N VAL A 59 -22.64 25.30 9.43
CA VAL A 59 -22.35 24.07 8.66
C VAL A 59 -23.49 23.74 7.69
N ASP A 60 -23.21 22.99 6.63
CA ASP A 60 -24.26 22.38 5.82
C ASP A 60 -24.88 21.19 6.59
N SER A 61 -26.07 21.43 7.16
CA SER A 61 -26.78 20.44 7.98
C SER A 61 -27.40 19.30 7.18
N SER A 62 -27.40 19.36 5.83
CA SER A 62 -27.78 18.20 5.01
C SER A 62 -26.70 17.12 4.99
N ILE A 63 -25.43 17.53 5.16
CA ILE A 63 -24.25 16.66 5.11
C ILE A 63 -23.78 16.29 6.52
N LEU A 64 -23.71 17.25 7.43
CA LEU A 64 -23.09 17.07 8.75
C LEU A 64 -23.98 17.61 9.86
N HIS A 65 -24.40 16.72 10.76
CA HIS A 65 -25.04 17.11 12.01
C HIS A 65 -23.99 17.34 13.09
N VAL A 66 -24.24 18.28 13.98
CA VAL A 66 -23.32 18.62 15.08
C VAL A 66 -24.06 18.56 16.41
N ASN A 67 -23.50 17.82 17.37
CA ASN A 67 -24.10 17.56 18.68
C ASN A 67 -25.55 17.05 18.59
N GLY A 68 -25.83 16.14 17.66
CA GLY A 68 -27.16 15.57 17.42
C GLY A 68 -28.17 16.51 16.75
N LYS A 69 -27.78 17.73 16.34
CA LYS A 69 -28.67 18.72 15.75
C LYS A 69 -28.46 18.90 14.25
N ALA A 70 -29.58 19.01 13.53
CA ALA A 70 -29.65 19.32 12.10
C ALA A 70 -29.90 20.83 11.87
N GLU A 71 -29.04 21.67 12.43
CA GLU A 71 -29.17 23.13 12.37
C GLU A 71 -28.02 23.74 11.56
N HIS A 72 -28.32 24.64 10.62
CA HIS A 72 -27.28 25.33 9.85
C HIS A 72 -26.37 26.19 10.73
N ARG A 73 -26.90 26.75 11.83
CA ARG A 73 -26.16 27.60 12.76
C ARG A 73 -26.45 27.20 14.20
N GLN A 74 -25.40 27.08 15.01
CA GLN A 74 -25.51 26.72 16.43
C GLN A 74 -24.42 27.41 17.25
N LEU A 75 -24.73 27.78 18.50
CA LEU A 75 -23.73 28.20 19.47
C LEU A 75 -23.11 26.97 20.15
N LEU A 76 -21.79 26.81 20.02
CA LEU A 76 -21.01 25.72 20.60
C LEU A 76 -20.22 26.19 21.83
N ASP A 77 -20.23 25.38 22.89
CA ASP A 77 -19.32 25.50 24.03
C ASP A 77 -18.06 24.67 23.74
N LEU A 78 -16.95 25.33 23.38
CA LEU A 78 -15.71 24.63 23.02
C LEU A 78 -14.98 24.02 24.22
N LYS A 79 -15.47 24.22 25.46
CA LYS A 79 -14.99 23.48 26.64
C LYS A 79 -15.45 22.03 26.61
N LYS A 80 -16.59 21.78 25.96
CA LYS A 80 -17.21 20.46 25.85
C LYS A 80 -16.82 19.83 24.52
N PRO A 81 -16.82 18.49 24.46
CA PRO A 81 -16.55 17.81 23.21
C PRO A 81 -17.65 18.04 22.18
N ILE A 82 -17.26 18.14 20.92
CA ILE A 82 -18.15 18.34 19.77
C ILE A 82 -18.34 16.99 19.08
N SER A 83 -19.59 16.52 18.99
CA SER A 83 -19.94 15.35 18.19
C SER A 83 -20.24 15.77 16.76
N LEU A 84 -19.57 15.17 15.80
CA LEU A 84 -19.81 15.31 14.37
C LEU A 84 -20.45 14.02 13.85
N GLU A 85 -21.61 14.16 13.22
CA GLU A 85 -22.44 13.06 12.72
C GLU A 85 -22.64 13.22 11.20
N PRO A 86 -21.79 12.59 10.38
CA PRO A 86 -21.91 12.65 8.92
C PRO A 86 -23.14 11.86 8.47
N ARG A 87 -24.03 12.50 7.70
CA ARG A 87 -25.29 11.92 7.24
C ARG A 87 -25.31 11.61 5.75
N GLN A 88 -24.63 12.42 4.94
CA GLN A 88 -24.58 12.25 3.50
C GLN A 88 -23.15 12.41 2.99
N THR A 89 -22.79 11.64 1.97
CA THR A 89 -21.53 11.80 1.24
C THR A 89 -21.49 13.16 0.54
N GLY A 90 -20.37 13.86 0.61
CA GLY A 90 -20.21 15.20 0.05
C GLY A 90 -19.23 16.06 0.83
N GLN A 91 -19.08 17.30 0.41
CA GLN A 91 -18.21 18.27 1.05
C GLN A 91 -19.03 19.31 1.81
N ALA A 92 -18.65 19.58 3.06
CA ALA A 92 -19.23 20.63 3.88
C ALA A 92 -18.13 21.56 4.41
N VAL A 93 -18.50 22.81 4.71
CA VAL A 93 -17.61 23.77 5.36
C VAL A 93 -18.15 24.08 6.74
N LEU A 94 -17.40 23.71 7.77
CA LEU A 94 -17.69 24.03 9.16
C LEU A 94 -16.92 25.30 9.54
N SER A 95 -17.63 26.42 9.70
CA SER A 95 -17.04 27.69 10.08
C SER A 95 -17.35 28.03 11.53
N LEU A 96 -16.34 28.41 12.29
CA LEU A 96 -16.43 28.84 13.68
C LEU A 96 -16.08 30.33 13.77
N LYS A 97 -16.92 31.11 14.44
CA LYS A 97 -16.69 32.53 14.75
C LYS A 97 -16.79 32.79 16.24
N LEU A 98 -15.84 33.54 16.80
CA LEU A 98 -15.93 34.05 18.17
C LEU A 98 -16.80 35.31 18.21
N PHE A 99 -17.63 35.44 19.24
CA PHE A 99 -18.51 36.59 19.47
C PHE A 99 -19.39 36.94 18.25
N GLY A 100 -19.72 35.95 17.41
CA GLY A 100 -20.49 36.10 16.17
C GLY A 100 -19.83 36.89 15.03
N LYS A 101 -18.62 37.42 15.23
CA LYS A 101 -17.98 38.36 14.27
C LYS A 101 -16.56 38.00 13.89
N ILE A 102 -15.77 37.47 14.81
CA ILE A 102 -14.33 37.23 14.59
C ILE A 102 -14.17 35.81 14.05
N PRO A 103 -13.73 35.62 12.78
CA PRO A 103 -13.47 34.29 12.25
C PRO A 103 -12.42 33.60 13.10
N PHE A 104 -12.77 32.43 13.62
CA PHE A 104 -11.90 31.63 14.48
C PHE A 104 -11.22 30.53 13.68
N LYS A 105 -12.01 29.71 12.99
CA LYS A 105 -11.54 28.55 12.25
C LYS A 105 -12.53 28.19 11.16
N THR A 106 -12.02 27.71 10.04
CA THR A 106 -12.81 27.07 8.99
C THR A 106 -12.25 25.68 8.78
N VAL A 107 -13.11 24.68 8.78
CA VAL A 107 -12.76 23.27 8.57
C VAL A 107 -13.50 22.77 7.35
N HIS A 108 -12.75 22.28 6.37
CA HIS A 108 -13.31 21.58 5.22
C HIS A 108 -13.57 20.13 5.60
N VAL A 109 -14.82 19.69 5.51
CA VAL A 109 -15.23 18.33 5.86
C VAL A 109 -15.55 17.58 4.57
N ASP A 110 -14.83 16.49 4.32
CA ASP A 110 -15.07 15.58 3.20
C ASP A 110 -15.68 14.29 3.76
N VAL A 111 -16.95 14.05 3.45
CA VAL A 111 -17.68 12.87 3.88
C VAL A 111 -17.69 11.86 2.73
N VAL A 112 -17.07 10.70 2.94
CA VAL A 112 -17.05 9.59 1.97
C VAL A 112 -18.06 8.51 2.38
N PRO A 113 -18.47 7.59 1.49
CA PRO A 113 -19.39 6.49 1.83
C PRO A 113 -18.87 5.62 2.99
N ASP A 114 -19.76 5.06 3.82
CA ASP A 114 -19.36 4.08 4.86
C ASP A 114 -18.67 2.90 4.17
N LEU A 115 -17.41 2.66 4.50
CA LEU A 115 -16.62 1.63 3.87
C LEU A 115 -16.28 0.55 4.89
N LYS A 116 -16.80 -0.65 4.65
CA LYS A 116 -16.51 -1.84 5.42
C LYS A 116 -15.95 -2.93 4.53
N VAL A 117 -14.96 -3.65 5.05
CA VAL A 117 -14.31 -4.74 4.35
C VAL A 117 -14.15 -5.93 5.28
N ILE A 118 -14.11 -7.13 4.73
CA ILE A 118 -13.81 -8.35 5.48
C ILE A 118 -12.29 -8.45 5.59
N PRO A 119 -11.69 -8.41 6.79
CA PRO A 119 -10.26 -8.65 6.96
C PRO A 119 -9.91 -10.05 6.48
N GLY A 120 -8.80 -10.15 5.75
CA GLY A 120 -8.28 -11.44 5.30
C GLY A 120 -7.46 -12.13 6.39
N GLY A 121 -6.18 -12.32 6.11
CA GLY A 121 -5.21 -13.05 6.93
C GLY A 121 -4.85 -14.41 6.36
N GLN A 122 -5.59 -14.90 5.37
CA GLN A 122 -5.33 -16.16 4.67
C GLN A 122 -4.01 -16.08 3.91
N THR A 123 -3.21 -17.13 4.02
CA THR A 123 -2.08 -17.35 3.11
C THR A 123 -2.63 -17.68 1.73
N ILE A 124 -2.16 -16.98 0.70
CA ILE A 124 -2.52 -17.19 -0.70
C ILE A 124 -1.29 -17.54 -1.53
N GLY A 125 -1.49 -18.42 -2.50
CA GLY A 125 -0.54 -18.60 -3.59
C GLY A 125 -0.74 -17.48 -4.62
N VAL A 126 0.35 -16.95 -5.14
CA VAL A 126 0.32 -15.91 -6.16
C VAL A 126 1.03 -16.45 -7.38
N LYS A 127 0.35 -16.44 -8.54
CA LYS A 127 0.96 -16.74 -9.85
C LYS A 127 0.65 -15.58 -10.79
N VAL A 128 1.68 -14.88 -11.23
CA VAL A 128 1.56 -13.75 -12.16
C VAL A 128 2.32 -14.06 -13.44
N LYS A 129 1.67 -13.84 -14.57
CA LYS A 129 2.31 -13.75 -15.88
C LYS A 129 2.52 -12.28 -16.23
N SER A 130 3.74 -11.99 -16.66
CA SER A 130 4.12 -10.67 -17.12
C SER A 130 3.45 -10.34 -18.45
N ALA A 131 3.20 -9.05 -18.72
CA ALA A 131 2.61 -8.56 -19.97
C ALA A 131 3.53 -8.74 -21.20
N GLY A 132 4.77 -9.15 -20.96
CA GLY A 132 5.78 -9.54 -21.93
C GLY A 132 6.87 -10.36 -21.23
N VAL A 133 7.97 -10.63 -21.92
CA VAL A 133 9.08 -11.43 -21.37
C VAL A 133 10.18 -10.53 -20.83
N LEU A 134 10.47 -10.64 -19.53
CA LEU A 134 11.44 -9.81 -18.81
C LEU A 134 12.86 -10.34 -19.00
N VAL A 135 13.80 -9.45 -19.29
CA VAL A 135 15.24 -9.75 -19.30
C VAL A 135 15.79 -9.66 -17.87
N VAL A 136 16.26 -10.79 -17.34
CA VAL A 136 16.78 -10.90 -15.97
C VAL A 136 18.29 -11.09 -15.90
N GLY A 137 18.94 -11.31 -17.04
CA GLY A 137 20.39 -11.38 -17.12
C GLY A 137 20.89 -11.66 -18.52
N HIS A 138 22.21 -11.74 -18.66
CA HIS A 138 22.90 -12.05 -19.90
C HIS A 138 23.56 -13.43 -19.82
N HIS A 139 23.61 -14.12 -20.94
CA HIS A 139 24.19 -15.45 -21.06
C HIS A 139 25.17 -15.49 -22.24
N LEU A 140 26.35 -16.04 -21.99
CA LEU A 140 27.39 -16.18 -23.00
C LEU A 140 27.14 -17.44 -23.84
N VAL A 141 27.04 -17.26 -25.15
CA VAL A 141 26.86 -18.30 -26.16
C VAL A 141 28.20 -18.54 -26.86
N GLY A 142 28.59 -19.81 -26.99
CA GLY A 142 29.83 -20.19 -27.70
C GLY A 142 29.69 -20.08 -29.22
N GLU A 143 30.51 -19.24 -29.86
CA GLU A 143 30.52 -19.05 -31.32
C GLU A 143 31.59 -19.95 -32.00
N LYS A 144 31.71 -19.87 -33.34
CA LYS A 144 32.81 -20.48 -34.09
C LYS A 144 34.16 -19.85 -33.70
N GLY A 145 34.97 -20.64 -32.99
CA GLY A 145 36.37 -20.35 -32.68
C GLY A 145 36.53 -19.61 -31.37
N ASP A 146 36.47 -20.33 -30.24
CA ASP A 146 36.65 -19.92 -28.81
C ASP A 146 36.02 -18.61 -28.30
N ALA A 147 35.42 -17.78 -29.16
CA ALA A 147 34.76 -16.54 -28.82
C ALA A 147 33.41 -16.84 -28.17
N LYS A 148 33.20 -16.23 -27.00
CA LYS A 148 31.92 -16.25 -26.29
C LYS A 148 31.27 -14.88 -26.42
N VAL A 149 30.01 -14.86 -26.87
CA VAL A 149 29.26 -13.62 -27.10
C VAL A 149 27.90 -13.69 -26.42
N SER A 150 27.39 -12.53 -26.00
CA SER A 150 26.00 -12.39 -25.55
C SER A 150 25.25 -11.55 -26.58
N PRO A 151 24.51 -12.17 -27.53
CA PRO A 151 23.84 -11.42 -28.59
C PRO A 151 22.87 -10.35 -28.06
N GLY A 152 22.19 -10.62 -26.95
CA GLY A 152 21.27 -9.68 -26.32
C GLY A 152 21.98 -8.49 -25.68
N GLU A 153 23.13 -8.72 -25.04
CA GLU A 153 23.96 -7.63 -24.50
C GLU A 153 24.52 -6.75 -25.63
N GLN A 154 25.04 -7.37 -26.69
CA GLN A 154 25.55 -6.66 -27.88
C GLN A 154 24.46 -5.86 -28.59
N ALA A 155 23.22 -6.35 -28.56
CA ALA A 155 22.05 -5.63 -29.07
C ALA A 155 21.60 -4.47 -28.15
N GLY A 156 22.23 -4.29 -26.98
CA GLY A 156 21.94 -3.21 -26.04
C GLY A 156 20.74 -3.47 -25.12
N LEU A 157 20.31 -4.73 -24.99
CA LEU A 157 19.28 -5.13 -24.02
C LEU A 157 19.86 -5.11 -22.60
N ARG A 158 19.03 -4.67 -21.66
CA ARG A 158 19.41 -4.47 -20.26
C ARG A 158 18.48 -5.26 -19.36
N LEU A 159 18.97 -5.57 -18.17
CA LEU A 159 18.15 -6.10 -17.08
C LEU A 159 16.96 -5.17 -16.83
N GLY A 160 15.78 -5.75 -16.70
CA GLY A 160 14.51 -5.01 -16.56
C GLY A 160 13.84 -4.62 -17.88
N ASP A 161 14.45 -4.89 -19.03
CA ASP A 161 13.75 -4.75 -20.32
C ASP A 161 12.62 -5.76 -20.44
N LEU A 162 11.44 -5.28 -20.82
CA LEU A 162 10.28 -6.13 -21.10
C LEU A 162 10.12 -6.29 -22.61
N ILE A 163 10.45 -7.47 -23.16
CA ILE A 163 10.22 -7.80 -24.57
C ILE A 163 8.73 -8.01 -24.77
N VAL A 164 8.09 -7.12 -25.53
CA VAL A 164 6.63 -7.13 -25.75
C VAL A 164 6.27 -7.59 -27.16
N GLU A 165 7.17 -7.43 -28.14
CA GLU A 165 6.95 -7.90 -29.51
C GLU A 165 8.23 -8.40 -30.17
N ILE A 166 8.06 -9.34 -31.10
CA ILE A 166 9.09 -9.84 -32.00
C ILE A 166 8.53 -9.85 -33.42
N ASP A 167 9.22 -9.19 -34.34
CA ASP A 167 8.83 -9.04 -35.74
C ASP A 167 7.38 -8.52 -35.92
N GLY A 168 6.98 -7.58 -35.06
CA GLY A 168 5.64 -6.97 -35.06
C GLY A 168 4.54 -7.87 -34.49
N ARG A 169 4.88 -8.99 -33.86
CA ARG A 169 3.94 -9.89 -33.18
C ARG A 169 4.15 -9.82 -31.68
N LYS A 170 3.07 -9.67 -30.90
CA LYS A 170 3.13 -9.69 -29.44
C LYS A 170 3.71 -11.02 -28.94
N VAL A 171 4.54 -10.93 -27.92
CA VAL A 171 5.10 -12.08 -27.20
C VAL A 171 4.85 -11.94 -25.71
N ARG A 172 4.46 -13.04 -25.08
CA ARG A 172 4.18 -13.11 -23.65
C ARG A 172 4.85 -14.29 -22.99
N GLU A 173 5.27 -15.29 -23.76
CA GLU A 173 5.85 -16.51 -23.21
C GLU A 173 7.27 -16.75 -23.73
N VAL A 174 8.14 -17.28 -22.87
CA VAL A 174 9.53 -17.63 -23.21
C VAL A 174 9.58 -18.61 -24.40
N LYS A 175 8.61 -19.54 -24.48
CA LYS A 175 8.49 -20.51 -25.58
C LYS A 175 8.29 -19.84 -26.94
N GLU A 176 7.62 -18.68 -26.99
CA GLU A 176 7.42 -17.95 -28.24
C GLU A 176 8.73 -17.33 -28.72
N ILE A 177 9.50 -16.75 -27.81
CA ILE A 177 10.82 -16.19 -28.10
C ILE A 177 11.77 -17.28 -28.61
N ALA A 178 11.78 -18.46 -27.97
CA ALA A 178 12.57 -19.59 -28.42
C ALA A 178 12.23 -19.97 -29.88
N ARG A 179 10.95 -20.07 -30.21
CA ARG A 179 10.50 -20.36 -31.59
C ARG A 179 10.92 -19.30 -32.59
N TYR A 180 10.76 -18.00 -32.26
CA TYR A 180 11.19 -16.93 -33.16
C TYR A 180 12.72 -16.91 -33.34
N THR A 181 13.46 -17.20 -32.28
CA THR A 181 14.93 -17.30 -32.28
C THR A 181 15.40 -18.39 -33.23
N GLU A 182 14.80 -19.58 -33.17
CA GLU A 182 15.13 -20.71 -34.04
C GLU A 182 14.89 -20.39 -35.53
N ILE A 183 13.73 -19.79 -35.84
CA ILE A 183 13.38 -19.37 -37.21
C ILE A 183 14.31 -18.27 -37.73
N ALA A 184 14.73 -17.35 -36.85
CA ALA A 184 15.59 -16.25 -37.24
C ALA A 184 17.04 -16.70 -37.44
N GLY A 185 17.57 -17.51 -36.52
CA GLY A 185 18.91 -18.07 -36.60
C GLY A 185 19.09 -18.97 -37.83
N SER A 186 18.17 -19.92 -38.07
CA SER A 186 18.21 -20.81 -39.23
C SER A 186 18.16 -20.09 -40.59
N ARG A 187 17.67 -18.85 -40.63
CA ARG A 187 17.59 -18.00 -41.83
C ARG A 187 18.63 -16.88 -41.85
N ASP A 188 19.58 -16.89 -40.92
CA ASP A 188 20.62 -15.86 -40.72
C ASP A 188 20.06 -14.42 -40.70
N ARG A 189 18.88 -14.22 -40.09
CA ARG A 189 18.20 -12.92 -40.02
C ARG A 189 18.16 -12.39 -38.59
N PRO A 190 18.27 -11.06 -38.38
CA PRO A 190 18.03 -10.48 -37.07
C PRO A 190 16.53 -10.50 -36.71
N LEU A 191 16.25 -10.66 -35.42
CA LEU A 191 14.97 -10.41 -34.79
C LEU A 191 14.78 -8.90 -34.62
N LYS A 192 13.59 -8.39 -34.95
CA LYS A 192 13.17 -7.03 -34.57
C LYS A 192 12.36 -7.09 -33.28
N LEU A 193 12.98 -6.69 -32.18
CA LEU A 193 12.35 -6.68 -30.86
C LEU A 193 11.75 -5.30 -30.58
N THR A 194 10.53 -5.27 -30.06
CA THR A 194 9.98 -4.09 -29.36
C THR A 194 10.12 -4.36 -27.87
N VAL A 195 10.86 -3.52 -27.16
CA VAL A 195 11.09 -3.64 -25.71
C VAL A 195 10.58 -2.42 -24.97
N LYS A 196 9.98 -2.62 -23.79
CA LYS A 196 9.57 -1.55 -22.88
C LYS A 196 10.64 -1.38 -21.81
N ARG A 197 11.24 -0.19 -21.75
CA ARG A 197 12.25 0.21 -20.76
C ARG A 197 11.81 1.49 -20.08
N SER A 198 11.65 1.47 -18.75
CA SER A 198 11.20 2.62 -17.96
C SER A 198 9.92 3.27 -18.54
N GLY A 199 8.98 2.44 -18.98
CA GLY A 199 7.70 2.89 -19.57
C GLY A 199 7.74 3.27 -21.06
N LYS A 200 8.93 3.39 -21.68
CA LYS A 200 9.08 3.77 -23.10
C LYS A 200 9.31 2.56 -23.98
N LEU A 201 8.71 2.54 -25.17
CA LEU A 201 8.96 1.51 -26.18
C LEU A 201 10.22 1.85 -26.99
N LEU A 202 11.08 0.85 -27.17
CA LEU A 202 12.32 0.92 -27.92
C LEU A 202 12.37 -0.24 -28.93
N ASN A 203 12.90 0.03 -30.12
CA ASN A 203 13.11 -1.00 -31.13
C ASN A 203 14.57 -1.44 -31.13
N VAL A 204 14.80 -2.75 -31.01
CA VAL A 204 16.13 -3.36 -30.94
C VAL A 204 16.25 -4.42 -32.03
N LYS A 205 17.39 -4.47 -32.72
CA LYS A 205 17.71 -5.58 -33.64
C LYS A 205 18.68 -6.52 -32.95
N LEU A 206 18.30 -7.79 -32.84
CA LEU A 206 19.12 -8.82 -32.20
C LEU A 206 19.40 -9.93 -33.22
N LYS A 207 20.67 -10.26 -33.46
CA LYS A 207 21.05 -11.40 -34.29
C LYS A 207 21.31 -12.62 -33.40
N PRO A 208 20.54 -13.71 -33.50
CA PRO A 208 20.81 -14.92 -32.71
C PRO A 208 22.19 -15.51 -33.02
N SER A 209 22.79 -16.16 -32.03
CA SER A 209 24.03 -16.95 -32.20
C SER A 209 23.74 -18.43 -31.98
N TYR A 210 24.42 -19.30 -32.71
CA TYR A 210 24.25 -20.74 -32.59
C TYR A 210 25.14 -21.27 -31.46
N ASP A 211 24.52 -21.84 -30.44
CA ASP A 211 25.22 -22.49 -29.35
C ASP A 211 25.60 -23.91 -29.75
N LYS A 212 26.91 -24.21 -29.77
CA LYS A 212 27.40 -25.55 -30.10
C LYS A 212 27.19 -26.56 -28.97
N GLU A 213 27.21 -26.12 -27.71
CA GLU A 213 27.05 -27.01 -26.56
C GLU A 213 25.60 -27.51 -26.50
N ASP A 214 24.65 -26.60 -26.68
CA ASP A 214 23.21 -26.89 -26.65
C ASP A 214 22.61 -27.28 -28.01
N SER A 215 23.39 -27.17 -29.10
CA SER A 215 22.91 -27.37 -30.48
C SER A 215 21.62 -26.61 -30.80
N ALA A 216 21.56 -25.33 -30.40
CA ALA A 216 20.37 -24.49 -30.50
C ALA A 216 20.71 -23.03 -30.77
N TRP A 217 19.81 -22.30 -31.43
CA TRP A 217 19.95 -20.84 -31.57
C TRP A 217 19.59 -20.13 -30.27
N ARG A 218 20.47 -19.25 -29.80
CA ARG A 218 20.35 -18.51 -28.55
C ARG A 218 20.42 -17.00 -28.78
N ILE A 219 19.73 -16.26 -27.91
CA ILE A 219 19.77 -14.79 -27.87
C ILE A 219 20.70 -14.25 -26.78
N GLY A 220 21.34 -15.11 -25.98
CA GLY A 220 22.25 -14.72 -24.90
C GLY A 220 21.60 -13.96 -23.75
N LEU A 221 20.36 -14.29 -23.41
CA LEU A 221 19.62 -13.66 -22.31
C LEU A 221 19.06 -14.72 -21.37
N TYR A 222 19.11 -14.44 -20.07
CA TYR A 222 18.19 -15.06 -19.11
C TYR A 222 16.89 -14.26 -19.14
N ILE A 223 15.78 -14.96 -19.36
CA ILE A 223 14.46 -14.37 -19.54
C ILE A 223 13.41 -15.08 -18.68
N ARG A 224 12.42 -14.33 -18.20
CA ARG A 224 11.28 -14.83 -17.43
C ARG A 224 9.99 -14.19 -17.89
N ASP A 225 8.92 -14.97 -17.93
CA ASP A 225 7.57 -14.50 -18.28
C ASP A 225 6.58 -14.57 -17.10
N SER A 226 7.02 -15.08 -15.95
CA SER A 226 6.17 -15.33 -14.81
C SER A 226 6.91 -15.23 -13.48
N ALA A 227 6.14 -14.98 -12.43
CA ALA A 227 6.58 -15.03 -11.05
C ALA A 227 5.54 -15.75 -10.21
N ALA A 228 6.01 -16.51 -9.21
CA ALA A 228 5.16 -17.19 -8.25
C ALA A 228 5.69 -16.99 -6.84
N GLY A 229 4.79 -17.00 -5.86
CA GLY A 229 5.16 -16.82 -4.47
C GLY A 229 3.99 -17.04 -3.53
N VAL A 230 4.24 -16.75 -2.27
CA VAL A 230 3.27 -16.86 -1.18
C VAL A 230 3.08 -15.47 -0.57
N GLY A 231 1.83 -15.08 -0.38
CA GLY A 231 1.45 -13.81 0.25
C GLY A 231 0.30 -14.00 1.22
N THR A 232 -0.19 -12.89 1.76
CA THR A 232 -1.38 -12.87 2.60
C THR A 232 -2.46 -12.00 1.96
N LEU A 233 -3.71 -12.49 1.96
CA LEU A 233 -4.88 -11.70 1.64
C LEU A 233 -5.10 -10.63 2.72
N THR A 234 -5.20 -9.37 2.35
CA THR A 234 -5.38 -8.27 3.33
C THR A 234 -6.85 -7.99 3.59
N PHE A 235 -7.64 -7.83 2.53
CA PHE A 235 -9.05 -7.54 2.67
C PHE A 235 -9.84 -8.04 1.47
N TYR A 236 -11.13 -8.26 1.69
CA TYR A 236 -12.13 -8.43 0.65
C TYR A 236 -13.26 -7.43 0.86
N ALA A 237 -13.59 -6.66 -0.18
CA ALA A 237 -14.67 -5.70 -0.20
C ALA A 237 -15.89 -6.35 -0.92
N PRO A 238 -16.88 -6.85 -0.15
CA PRO A 238 -17.93 -7.70 -0.69
C PRO A 238 -18.85 -6.98 -1.67
N ASP A 239 -19.10 -5.68 -1.46
CA ASP A 239 -20.03 -4.90 -2.31
C ASP A 239 -19.50 -4.73 -3.74
N GLN A 240 -18.18 -4.73 -3.92
CA GLN A 240 -17.52 -4.56 -5.22
C GLN A 240 -16.92 -5.87 -5.76
N GLY A 241 -16.88 -6.94 -4.94
CA GLY A 241 -16.16 -8.18 -5.23
C GLY A 241 -14.65 -7.99 -5.42
N VAL A 242 -14.07 -6.95 -4.78
CA VAL A 242 -12.67 -6.56 -4.95
C VAL A 242 -11.85 -7.02 -3.75
N TYR A 243 -10.60 -7.41 -3.97
CA TYR A 243 -9.68 -7.72 -2.88
C TYR A 243 -8.36 -6.95 -3.00
N GLY A 244 -7.62 -6.91 -1.89
CA GLY A 244 -6.22 -6.50 -1.85
C GLY A 244 -5.36 -7.48 -1.06
N ALA A 245 -4.10 -7.66 -1.48
CA ALA A 245 -3.14 -8.56 -0.85
C ALA A 245 -1.70 -8.04 -0.91
N LEU A 246 -0.79 -8.67 -0.15
CA LEU A 246 0.65 -8.37 -0.03
C LEU A 246 1.03 -7.03 0.63
N GLY A 247 0.38 -5.93 0.28
CA GLY A 247 0.80 -4.61 0.81
C GLY A 247 2.07 -4.03 0.16
N HIS A 248 2.64 -4.71 -0.85
CA HIS A 248 3.76 -4.22 -1.65
C HIS A 248 3.73 -4.74 -3.10
N VAL A 249 4.53 -4.11 -3.95
CA VAL A 249 4.70 -4.50 -5.35
C VAL A 249 5.43 -5.84 -5.48
N ILE A 250 4.97 -6.69 -6.40
CA ILE A 250 5.72 -7.86 -6.86
C ILE A 250 6.80 -7.42 -7.84
N THR A 251 8.04 -7.71 -7.50
CA THR A 251 9.21 -7.47 -8.34
C THR A 251 9.86 -8.78 -8.74
N ASP A 252 10.56 -8.78 -9.87
CA ASP A 252 11.52 -9.83 -10.17
C ASP A 252 12.72 -9.73 -9.21
N LEU A 253 13.18 -10.89 -8.70
CA LEU A 253 14.20 -10.96 -7.65
C LEU A 253 15.60 -10.52 -8.12
N ASP A 254 15.92 -10.74 -9.39
CA ASP A 254 17.25 -10.43 -9.93
C ASP A 254 17.36 -8.98 -10.36
N THR A 255 16.27 -8.41 -10.88
CA THR A 255 16.28 -7.05 -11.46
C THR A 255 15.66 -5.99 -10.55
N GLY A 256 14.87 -6.38 -9.54
CA GLY A 256 14.04 -5.47 -8.74
C GLY A 256 12.95 -4.76 -9.55
N THR A 257 12.73 -5.16 -10.81
CA THR A 257 11.75 -4.52 -11.70
C THR A 257 10.34 -4.97 -11.33
N ALA A 258 9.43 -4.01 -11.18
CA ALA A 258 8.01 -4.29 -10.95
C ALA A 258 7.43 -5.09 -12.12
N ILE A 259 6.73 -6.17 -11.81
CA ILE A 259 6.10 -7.01 -12.83
C ILE A 259 4.85 -6.31 -13.36
N GLU A 260 4.84 -5.99 -14.65
CA GLU A 260 3.64 -5.52 -15.33
C GLU A 260 2.72 -6.70 -15.58
N VAL A 261 1.52 -6.67 -14.99
CA VAL A 261 0.58 -7.80 -15.03
C VAL A 261 0.01 -7.95 -16.43
N GLY A 262 0.24 -9.11 -17.05
CA GLY A 262 -0.43 -9.52 -18.28
C GLY A 262 -1.64 -10.40 -17.97
N ASP A 263 -1.46 -11.34 -17.05
CA ASP A 263 -2.48 -12.24 -16.51
C ASP A 263 -2.01 -12.69 -15.12
N GLY A 264 -2.91 -13.10 -14.24
CA GLY A 264 -2.51 -13.59 -12.93
C GLY A 264 -3.67 -14.09 -12.09
N GLN A 265 -3.33 -14.95 -11.14
CA GLN A 265 -4.28 -15.65 -10.31
C GLN A 265 -3.77 -15.71 -8.88
N ILE A 266 -4.72 -15.61 -7.95
CA ILE A 266 -4.50 -15.99 -6.56
C ILE A 266 -5.13 -17.36 -6.32
N LEU A 267 -4.39 -18.20 -5.60
CA LEU A 267 -4.71 -19.60 -5.36
C LEU A 267 -4.84 -19.85 -3.87
N GLU A 268 -5.66 -20.83 -3.51
CA GLU A 268 -5.71 -21.32 -2.15
C GLU A 268 -4.40 -22.01 -1.77
N SER A 269 -3.91 -21.73 -0.55
CA SER A 269 -2.60 -22.17 -0.09
C SER A 269 -2.67 -22.65 1.35
N ASN A 270 -1.93 -23.71 1.64
CA ASN A 270 -1.86 -24.34 2.95
C ASN A 270 -0.43 -24.27 3.49
N VAL A 271 -0.25 -23.60 4.63
CA VAL A 271 1.03 -23.49 5.31
C VAL A 271 1.41 -24.84 5.91
N THR A 272 2.53 -25.41 5.44
CA THR A 272 3.04 -26.70 5.91
C THR A 272 4.07 -26.54 7.02
N SER A 273 4.87 -25.48 6.98
CA SER A 273 5.90 -25.19 7.98
C SER A 273 6.34 -23.73 7.92
N ILE A 274 7.07 -23.30 8.95
CA ILE A 274 7.70 -21.98 9.01
C ILE A 274 9.18 -22.17 9.27
N ASN A 275 10.00 -21.56 8.42
CA ASN A 275 11.40 -21.31 8.74
C ASN A 275 11.48 -20.02 9.55
N LYS A 276 12.02 -20.12 10.75
CA LYS A 276 12.08 -18.98 11.69
C LYS A 276 13.01 -17.89 11.17
N SER A 277 12.61 -16.64 11.35
CA SER A 277 13.46 -15.49 11.13
C SER A 277 14.50 -15.36 12.23
N GLN A 278 15.68 -14.90 11.85
CA GLN A 278 16.78 -14.59 12.76
C GLN A 278 17.42 -13.26 12.32
N ASN A 279 18.27 -12.69 13.18
CA ASN A 279 18.97 -11.45 12.84
C ASN A 279 19.83 -11.67 11.57
N GLY A 280 19.60 -10.89 10.54
CA GLY A 280 20.27 -11.00 9.23
C GLY A 280 19.61 -11.97 8.24
N GLU A 281 18.72 -12.86 8.69
CA GLU A 281 18.07 -13.86 7.85
C GLU A 281 16.54 -13.77 7.99
N PRO A 282 15.85 -13.22 6.98
CA PRO A 282 14.40 -13.26 6.91
C PRO A 282 13.93 -14.71 6.86
N GLY A 283 13.08 -15.11 7.81
CA GLY A 283 12.41 -16.41 7.77
C GLY A 283 11.36 -16.47 6.66
N GLU A 284 10.73 -17.62 6.46
CA GLU A 284 9.74 -17.82 5.40
C GLU A 284 8.60 -18.77 5.82
N LYS A 285 7.38 -18.49 5.34
CA LYS A 285 6.30 -19.48 5.33
C LYS A 285 6.50 -20.44 4.17
N ARG A 286 6.55 -21.74 4.47
CA ARG A 286 6.47 -22.79 3.45
C ARG A 286 5.02 -23.22 3.31
N ALA A 287 4.51 -23.12 2.09
CA ALA A 287 3.14 -23.46 1.80
C ALA A 287 3.05 -24.26 0.50
N THR A 288 2.05 -25.12 0.42
CA THR A 288 1.69 -25.86 -0.78
C THR A 288 0.36 -25.35 -1.30
N PHE A 289 0.21 -25.34 -2.62
CA PHE A 289 -1.06 -25.02 -3.25
C PHE A 289 -1.97 -26.23 -3.11
N VAL A 290 -3.09 -26.06 -2.37
CA VAL A 290 -3.97 -27.17 -1.97
C VAL A 290 -4.58 -27.84 -3.19
N ASN A 291 -4.90 -27.04 -4.20
CA ASN A 291 -5.38 -27.50 -5.49
C ASN A 291 -5.08 -26.44 -6.54
N GLU A 292 -4.22 -26.72 -7.52
CA GLU A 292 -3.89 -25.74 -8.57
C GLU A 292 -5.10 -25.36 -9.45
N SER A 293 -6.19 -26.11 -9.38
CA SER A 293 -7.46 -25.78 -10.05
C SER A 293 -8.38 -24.87 -9.22
N HIS A 294 -8.13 -24.68 -7.92
CA HIS A 294 -8.95 -23.82 -7.07
C HIS A 294 -8.42 -22.38 -7.07
N VAL A 295 -8.86 -21.62 -8.07
CA VAL A 295 -8.56 -20.19 -8.22
C VAL A 295 -9.50 -19.39 -7.33
N LEU A 296 -8.94 -18.55 -6.47
CA LEU A 296 -9.70 -17.66 -5.59
C LEU A 296 -10.12 -16.37 -6.32
N GLY A 297 -9.31 -15.92 -7.26
CA GLY A 297 -9.50 -14.65 -7.96
C GLY A 297 -8.41 -14.37 -8.99
N ASN A 298 -8.62 -13.32 -9.78
CA ASN A 298 -7.64 -12.83 -10.77
C ASN A 298 -6.74 -11.74 -10.17
N ILE A 299 -5.63 -11.43 -10.85
CA ILE A 299 -4.76 -10.29 -10.53
C ILE A 299 -4.87 -9.31 -11.68
N GLU A 300 -5.39 -8.11 -11.41
CA GLU A 300 -5.56 -7.05 -12.41
C GLU A 300 -4.50 -5.96 -12.27
N ARG A 301 -4.04 -5.71 -11.05
CA ARG A 301 -3.08 -4.64 -10.74
C ARG A 301 -1.99 -5.14 -9.80
N ASN A 302 -0.77 -4.71 -10.09
CA ASN A 302 0.40 -4.85 -9.23
C ASN A 302 0.97 -3.45 -9.00
N THR A 303 0.91 -2.97 -7.76
CA THR A 303 1.19 -1.58 -7.40
C THR A 303 2.16 -1.52 -6.22
N PRO A 304 2.71 -0.34 -5.88
CA PRO A 304 3.51 -0.17 -4.67
C PRO A 304 2.82 -0.59 -3.36
N PHE A 305 1.48 -0.68 -3.34
CA PHE A 305 0.69 -1.00 -2.13
C PHE A 305 0.09 -2.41 -2.15
N GLY A 306 0.45 -3.26 -3.11
CA GLY A 306 -0.06 -4.62 -3.19
C GLY A 306 -0.58 -5.00 -4.56
N ILE A 307 -1.18 -6.18 -4.59
CA ILE A 307 -1.92 -6.69 -5.73
C ILE A 307 -3.42 -6.58 -5.49
N PHE A 308 -4.16 -6.32 -6.57
CA PHE A 308 -5.61 -6.13 -6.55
C PHE A 308 -6.25 -6.82 -7.74
N GLY A 309 -7.48 -7.26 -7.52
CA GLY A 309 -8.32 -7.88 -8.54
C GLY A 309 -9.69 -8.20 -7.99
N LYS A 310 -10.33 -9.20 -8.59
CA LYS A 310 -11.68 -9.65 -8.27
C LYS A 310 -11.64 -11.05 -7.67
N MET A 311 -12.49 -11.27 -6.68
CA MET A 311 -12.80 -12.59 -6.13
C MET A 311 -14.31 -12.79 -6.15
N GLU A 312 -14.74 -13.92 -6.71
CA GLU A 312 -16.17 -14.26 -6.80
C GLU A 312 -16.76 -14.66 -5.46
N GLN A 313 -15.93 -15.29 -4.62
CA GLN A 313 -16.34 -15.82 -3.32
C GLN A 313 -15.65 -15.08 -2.20
N LYS A 314 -16.37 -14.93 -1.07
CA LYS A 314 -15.79 -14.46 0.18
C LYS A 314 -14.67 -15.40 0.61
N PRO A 315 -13.59 -14.89 1.21
CA PRO A 315 -12.50 -15.74 1.64
C PRO A 315 -12.97 -16.72 2.73
N GLY A 316 -12.75 -18.00 2.49
CA GLY A 316 -12.97 -19.05 3.49
C GLY A 316 -11.96 -18.96 4.65
N HIS A 317 -12.20 -19.72 5.71
CA HIS A 317 -11.27 -19.85 6.85
C HIS A 317 -10.83 -18.54 7.52
N GLY A 318 -11.56 -17.44 7.31
CA GLY A 318 -11.28 -16.15 7.93
C GLY A 318 -11.44 -16.20 9.44
N TYR A 319 -10.74 -15.30 10.13
CA TYR A 319 -10.86 -15.16 11.59
C TYR A 319 -12.30 -14.77 11.99
N GLN A 320 -12.91 -13.91 11.18
CA GLN A 320 -14.30 -13.49 11.29
C GLN A 320 -14.91 -13.30 9.90
N ALA A 321 -16.22 -13.57 9.77
CA ALA A 321 -16.94 -13.40 8.50
C ALA A 321 -17.52 -11.98 8.31
N GLU A 322 -17.55 -11.19 9.38
CA GLU A 322 -18.18 -9.87 9.41
C GLU A 322 -17.24 -8.80 8.84
N ALA A 323 -17.82 -7.86 8.10
CA ALA A 323 -17.10 -6.72 7.57
C ALA A 323 -16.85 -5.69 8.68
N VAL A 324 -15.62 -5.21 8.78
CA VAL A 324 -15.20 -4.19 9.75
C VAL A 324 -15.05 -2.83 9.07
N PRO A 325 -15.26 -1.73 9.79
CA PRO A 325 -14.91 -0.39 9.30
C PRO A 325 -13.42 -0.27 9.00
N VAL A 326 -13.09 0.58 8.05
CA VAL A 326 -11.71 0.99 7.75
C VAL A 326 -11.39 2.31 8.43
N ALA A 327 -10.11 2.57 8.69
CA ALA A 327 -9.65 3.83 9.26
C ALA A 327 -8.92 4.68 8.22
N PHE A 328 -9.03 6.00 8.33
CA PHE A 328 -8.09 6.90 7.66
C PHE A 328 -6.73 6.88 8.36
N SER A 329 -5.68 7.25 7.62
CA SER A 329 -4.32 7.32 8.18
C SER A 329 -4.21 8.27 9.39
N GLU A 330 -5.03 9.31 9.48
CA GLU A 330 -5.06 10.23 10.65
C GLU A 330 -5.73 9.63 11.89
N GLU A 331 -6.47 8.54 11.77
CA GLU A 331 -7.07 7.84 12.91
C GLU A 331 -6.14 6.81 13.54
N VAL A 332 -5.07 6.42 12.84
CA VAL A 332 -4.08 5.46 13.33
C VAL A 332 -3.17 6.12 14.36
N HIS A 333 -2.93 5.44 15.48
CA HIS A 333 -2.07 5.95 16.55
C HIS A 333 -1.09 4.89 17.06
N GLU A 334 -0.04 5.36 17.74
CA GLU A 334 0.91 4.48 18.42
C GLU A 334 0.22 3.73 19.56
N GLY A 335 0.67 2.50 19.85
CA GLY A 335 0.11 1.63 20.89
C GLY A 335 -0.35 0.26 20.39
N PRO A 336 -1.17 -0.46 21.18
CA PRO A 336 -1.58 -1.82 20.89
C PRO A 336 -2.35 -1.95 19.57
N ALA A 337 -2.11 -3.04 18.85
CA ALA A 337 -2.84 -3.44 17.66
C ALA A 337 -2.78 -4.97 17.50
N GLU A 338 -3.51 -5.50 16.52
CA GLU A 338 -3.55 -6.94 16.23
C GLU A 338 -3.26 -7.19 14.75
N ILE A 339 -2.60 -8.31 14.43
CA ILE A 339 -2.46 -8.78 13.06
C ILE A 339 -3.18 -10.12 12.87
N LEU A 340 -3.71 -10.33 11.66
CA LEU A 340 -4.30 -11.61 11.27
C LEU A 340 -3.37 -12.35 10.30
N THR A 341 -2.98 -13.58 10.64
CA THR A 341 -2.11 -14.36 9.76
C THR A 341 -2.25 -15.86 10.01
N VAL A 342 -1.85 -16.69 9.04
CA VAL A 342 -1.81 -18.15 9.20
C VAL A 342 -0.40 -18.60 9.57
N LEU A 343 -0.28 -19.39 10.65
CA LEU A 343 0.98 -20.05 11.02
C LEU A 343 1.04 -21.54 10.68
N ASN A 344 -0.11 -22.19 10.51
CA ASN A 344 -0.20 -23.60 10.18
C ASN A 344 -1.53 -23.91 9.50
N GLY A 345 -1.48 -24.73 8.44
CA GLY A 345 -2.64 -25.09 7.66
C GLY A 345 -3.24 -23.89 6.93
N GLN A 346 -4.55 -23.69 7.08
CA GLN A 346 -5.31 -22.56 6.50
C GLN A 346 -5.97 -21.67 7.56
N LYS A 347 -5.77 -21.98 8.84
CA LYS A 347 -6.47 -21.32 9.94
C LYS A 347 -5.88 -19.92 10.16
N VAL A 348 -6.67 -18.89 9.89
CA VAL A 348 -6.31 -17.52 10.27
C VAL A 348 -6.38 -17.39 11.79
N GLU A 349 -5.29 -16.92 12.37
CA GLU A 349 -5.16 -16.63 13.80
C GLU A 349 -4.85 -15.14 13.99
N ARG A 350 -5.10 -14.66 15.20
CA ARG A 350 -4.90 -13.27 15.61
C ARG A 350 -3.74 -13.19 16.59
N PHE A 351 -2.88 -12.20 16.40
CA PHE A 351 -1.65 -12.02 17.18
C PHE A 351 -1.46 -10.56 17.56
N ASN A 352 -1.01 -10.34 18.79
CA ASN A 352 -0.72 -9.00 19.31
C ASN A 352 0.53 -8.39 18.68
N VAL A 353 0.43 -7.11 18.33
CA VAL A 353 1.53 -6.25 17.91
C VAL A 353 1.42 -4.89 18.60
N GLU A 354 2.47 -4.11 18.52
CA GLU A 354 2.51 -2.73 18.97
C GLU A 354 2.94 -1.83 17.81
N ILE A 355 2.18 -0.76 17.57
CA ILE A 355 2.55 0.29 16.63
C ILE A 355 3.49 1.23 17.37
N SER A 356 4.79 1.13 17.08
CA SER A 356 5.81 1.94 17.74
C SER A 356 5.97 3.31 17.10
N HIS A 357 5.54 3.47 15.84
CA HIS A 357 5.57 4.75 15.17
C HIS A 357 4.51 4.85 14.07
N VAL A 358 3.85 6.01 13.96
CA VAL A 358 2.93 6.33 12.85
C VAL A 358 3.48 7.52 12.04
N SER A 359 3.70 7.28 10.75
CA SER A 359 4.19 8.32 9.83
C SER A 359 3.03 9.21 9.37
N LYS A 360 3.18 10.52 9.51
CA LYS A 360 2.23 11.49 8.95
C LYS A 360 2.42 11.61 7.44
N GLN A 361 1.48 11.10 6.66
CA GLN A 361 1.56 11.06 5.20
C GLN A 361 0.45 11.91 4.57
N LYS A 362 0.83 12.92 3.77
CA LYS A 362 -0.12 13.66 2.91
C LYS A 362 -0.32 13.01 1.54
N GLN A 363 0.63 12.16 1.15
CA GLN A 363 0.65 11.45 -0.12
C GLN A 363 0.94 9.97 0.13
N PRO A 364 0.49 9.07 -0.76
CA PRO A 364 0.72 7.64 -0.62
C PRO A 364 2.22 7.32 -0.48
N ALA A 365 2.57 6.60 0.58
CA ALA A 365 3.92 6.09 0.78
C ALA A 365 3.89 4.74 1.51
N THR A 366 4.77 3.83 1.12
CA THR A 366 4.73 2.42 1.52
C THR A 366 5.06 2.18 3.00
N LYS A 367 5.79 3.11 3.64
CA LYS A 367 6.14 3.06 5.07
C LYS A 367 5.21 3.96 5.87
N GLY A 368 4.00 3.47 6.15
CA GLY A 368 2.97 4.19 6.90
C GLY A 368 3.15 4.10 8.41
N MET A 369 3.56 2.94 8.90
CA MET A 369 3.74 2.69 10.33
C MET A 369 4.89 1.72 10.57
N VAL A 370 5.47 1.77 11.77
CA VAL A 370 6.38 0.74 12.28
C VAL A 370 5.61 -0.09 13.28
N ILE A 371 5.65 -1.41 13.08
CA ILE A 371 5.02 -2.39 13.98
C ILE A 371 6.09 -3.25 14.63
N LYS A 372 5.80 -3.71 15.84
CA LYS A 372 6.60 -4.67 16.59
C LYS A 372 5.72 -5.81 17.06
N VAL A 373 6.10 -7.04 16.77
CA VAL A 373 5.43 -8.23 17.26
C VAL A 373 5.67 -8.37 18.76
N THR A 374 4.59 -8.43 19.53
CA THR A 374 4.62 -8.63 20.99
C THR A 374 4.00 -9.96 21.39
N ASP A 375 3.33 -10.66 20.48
CA ASP A 375 2.72 -11.96 20.74
C ASP A 375 3.76 -13.07 20.96
N PRO A 376 3.78 -13.71 22.14
CA PRO A 376 4.79 -14.72 22.46
C PRO A 376 4.67 -15.98 21.60
N LYS A 377 3.44 -16.38 21.21
CA LYS A 377 3.21 -17.57 20.38
C LYS A 377 3.71 -17.34 18.95
N LEU A 378 3.50 -16.14 18.41
CA LEU A 378 4.04 -15.79 17.09
C LEU A 378 5.57 -15.76 17.13
N LEU A 379 6.15 -15.07 18.11
CA LEU A 379 7.61 -14.98 18.27
C LEU A 379 8.27 -16.36 18.43
N GLU A 380 7.70 -17.23 19.27
CA GLU A 380 8.21 -18.58 19.48
C GLU A 380 8.22 -19.39 18.18
N LYS A 381 7.14 -19.32 17.40
CA LYS A 381 6.98 -20.10 16.18
C LYS A 381 7.78 -19.57 15.00
N THR A 382 8.00 -18.25 14.92
CA THR A 382 8.44 -17.59 13.69
C THR A 382 9.69 -16.75 13.84
N GLY A 383 10.11 -16.42 15.07
CA GLY A 383 11.17 -15.46 15.32
C GLY A 383 10.81 -14.00 15.04
N GLY A 384 9.57 -13.72 14.59
CA GLY A 384 9.12 -12.38 14.21
C GLY A 384 8.35 -12.38 12.88
N ILE A 385 8.45 -11.30 12.12
CA ILE A 385 7.82 -11.20 10.81
C ILE A 385 8.63 -12.01 9.80
N VAL A 386 7.98 -12.94 9.11
CA VAL A 386 8.59 -13.78 8.07
C VAL A 386 8.03 -13.47 6.69
N GLN A 387 8.75 -13.84 5.64
CA GLN A 387 8.24 -13.80 4.27
C GLN A 387 6.94 -14.62 4.15
N GLY A 388 5.99 -14.11 3.36
CA GLY A 388 4.63 -14.65 3.29
C GLY A 388 3.70 -14.17 4.42
N MET A 389 4.15 -13.34 5.37
CA MET A 389 3.26 -12.53 6.22
C MET A 389 2.86 -11.21 5.55
N SER A 390 3.55 -10.81 4.49
CA SER A 390 3.22 -9.58 3.77
C SER A 390 1.77 -9.61 3.30
N GLY A 391 1.02 -8.56 3.64
CA GLY A 391 -0.41 -8.44 3.45
C GLY A 391 -1.25 -8.82 4.67
N SER A 392 -0.64 -9.27 5.77
CA SER A 392 -1.38 -9.58 7.01
C SER A 392 -2.14 -8.33 7.48
N PRO A 393 -3.47 -8.39 7.61
CA PRO A 393 -4.29 -7.25 8.02
C PRO A 393 -3.87 -6.78 9.42
N ILE A 394 -3.76 -5.46 9.61
CA ILE A 394 -3.47 -4.82 10.89
C ILE A 394 -4.77 -4.16 11.37
N LEU A 395 -5.23 -4.52 12.56
CA LEU A 395 -6.43 -3.98 13.20
C LEU A 395 -6.06 -3.17 14.45
N GLN A 396 -6.70 -2.02 14.61
CA GLN A 396 -6.63 -1.17 15.81
C GLN A 396 -8.02 -0.58 16.04
N ASP A 397 -8.45 -0.53 17.31
CA ASP A 397 -9.76 0.00 17.71
C ASP A 397 -10.97 -0.60 16.96
N GLY A 398 -10.87 -1.88 16.61
CA GLY A 398 -11.92 -2.59 15.86
C GLY A 398 -12.03 -2.18 14.38
N LYS A 399 -11.10 -1.36 13.87
CA LYS A 399 -11.00 -0.97 12.46
C LYS A 399 -9.85 -1.68 11.78
N LEU A 400 -9.99 -1.96 10.48
CA LEU A 400 -8.84 -2.29 9.64
C LEU A 400 -8.05 -1.00 9.35
N ILE A 401 -6.77 -0.97 9.69
CA ILE A 401 -5.93 0.23 9.58
C ILE A 401 -4.81 0.08 8.54
N GLY A 402 -4.44 -1.14 8.19
CA GLY A 402 -3.31 -1.37 7.30
C GLY A 402 -2.99 -2.82 7.03
N ALA A 403 -1.83 -3.03 6.42
CA ALA A 403 -1.26 -4.35 6.16
C ALA A 403 0.22 -4.37 6.47
N VAL A 404 0.71 -5.49 7.01
CA VAL A 404 2.14 -5.78 7.17
C VAL A 404 2.81 -5.81 5.80
N THR A 405 4.00 -5.23 5.66
CA THR A 405 4.73 -5.17 4.39
C THR A 405 6.10 -5.85 4.51
N HIS A 406 7.14 -5.12 4.93
CA HIS A 406 8.52 -5.58 4.98
C HIS A 406 9.00 -5.72 6.43
N VAL A 407 9.81 -6.75 6.68
CA VAL A 407 10.50 -6.95 7.96
C VAL A 407 11.79 -6.15 8.03
N PHE A 408 12.24 -5.78 9.24
CA PHE A 408 13.58 -5.23 9.43
C PHE A 408 14.59 -6.37 9.48
N VAL A 409 15.62 -6.32 8.63
CA VAL A 409 16.64 -7.39 8.54
C VAL A 409 17.37 -7.59 9.87
N ASN A 410 17.62 -6.51 10.62
CA ASN A 410 18.39 -6.56 11.87
C ASN A 410 17.52 -6.77 13.13
N ASP A 411 16.19 -6.65 13.00
CA ASP A 411 15.23 -6.88 14.08
C ASP A 411 13.97 -7.53 13.49
N PRO A 412 13.95 -8.87 13.36
CA PRO A 412 12.80 -9.57 12.79
C PRO A 412 11.50 -9.37 13.55
N SER A 413 11.54 -8.97 14.83
CA SER A 413 10.34 -8.66 15.59
C SER A 413 9.64 -7.40 15.09
N SER A 414 10.35 -6.54 14.35
CA SER A 414 9.86 -5.26 13.85
C SER A 414 9.75 -5.23 12.33
N GLY A 415 8.81 -4.42 11.83
CA GLY A 415 8.60 -4.24 10.40
C GLY A 415 7.78 -3.02 10.07
N TYR A 416 7.49 -2.85 8.79
CA TYR A 416 6.67 -1.76 8.29
C TYR A 416 5.24 -2.23 8.00
N GLY A 417 4.28 -1.34 8.25
CA GLY A 417 2.91 -1.44 7.72
C GLY A 417 2.61 -0.31 6.75
N CYS A 418 1.76 -0.58 5.77
CA CYS A 418 1.14 0.45 4.92
C CYS A 418 -0.29 0.71 5.38
N PHE A 419 -0.80 1.93 5.16
CA PHE A 419 -2.18 2.26 5.50
C PHE A 419 -3.17 1.60 4.54
N ILE A 420 -4.29 1.13 5.09
CA ILE A 420 -5.36 0.51 4.30
C ILE A 420 -5.93 1.49 3.27
N GLU A 421 -5.93 2.78 3.59
CA GLU A 421 -6.36 3.87 2.73
C GLU A 421 -5.72 3.80 1.34
N TRP A 422 -4.41 3.57 1.27
CA TRP A 422 -3.67 3.50 0.01
C TRP A 422 -3.98 2.23 -0.76
N MET A 423 -4.17 1.11 -0.05
CA MET A 423 -4.56 -0.14 -0.68
C MET A 423 -5.97 -0.05 -1.28
N LEU A 424 -6.92 0.57 -0.58
CA LEU A 424 -8.29 0.73 -1.05
C LEU A 424 -8.39 1.72 -2.23
N HIS A 425 -7.55 2.75 -2.24
CA HIS A 425 -7.40 3.64 -3.39
C HIS A 425 -6.90 2.86 -4.62
N ASP A 426 -5.83 2.09 -4.47
CA ASP A 426 -5.26 1.30 -5.59
C ASP A 426 -6.12 0.10 -5.97
N ALA A 427 -7.03 -0.33 -5.10
CA ALA A 427 -8.12 -1.27 -5.40
C ALA A 427 -9.30 -0.61 -6.13
N GLY A 428 -9.33 0.72 -6.27
CA GLY A 428 -10.42 1.45 -6.93
C GLY A 428 -11.70 1.53 -6.10
N ILE A 429 -11.62 1.42 -4.77
CA ILE A 429 -12.76 1.46 -3.84
C ILE A 429 -12.95 2.86 -3.28
N ILE A 430 -11.86 3.56 -2.94
CA ILE A 430 -11.92 4.96 -2.46
C ILE A 430 -11.76 5.89 -3.66
N LEU A 431 -12.87 6.50 -4.07
CA LEU A 431 -12.85 7.67 -4.95
C LEU A 431 -12.63 8.89 -4.06
N ARG A 432 -11.42 9.50 -4.11
CA ARG A 432 -11.32 10.90 -3.69
C ARG A 432 -12.36 11.68 -4.47
N THR A 433 -13.21 12.42 -3.79
CA THR A 433 -14.10 13.41 -4.39
C THR A 433 -13.20 14.28 -5.27
N ALA A 434 -13.36 14.17 -6.60
CA ALA A 434 -12.40 14.71 -7.55
C ALA A 434 -12.17 16.20 -7.29
N ASN A 435 -10.96 16.57 -6.89
CA ASN A 435 -10.54 17.96 -6.98
C ASN A 435 -10.40 18.30 -8.46
N LYS A 436 -11.48 18.85 -9.04
CA LYS A 436 -11.39 19.69 -10.22
C LYS A 436 -10.75 21.02 -9.81
N ASP A 437 -9.68 21.35 -10.53
CA ASP A 437 -9.16 22.70 -10.76
C ASP A 437 -8.56 23.47 -9.56
N LEU A 438 -7.28 23.21 -9.32
CA LEU A 438 -6.31 24.31 -9.20
C LEU A 438 -5.40 24.25 -10.43
N LYS A 439 -5.96 24.63 -11.58
CA LYS A 439 -5.14 25.24 -12.63
C LYS A 439 -4.62 26.54 -12.03
N ALA A 440 -3.30 26.65 -11.97
CA ALA A 440 -2.60 27.88 -11.66
C ALA A 440 -3.19 29.03 -12.48
N ALA A 441 -3.62 30.07 -11.77
CA ALA A 441 -3.74 31.43 -12.31
C ALA A 441 -2.35 32.05 -12.44
#